data_AF-A0A5E3WLF3-F1
#
_entry.id   AF-A0A5E3WLF3-F1
#
_cell.length_a   1.000
_cell.length_b   1.000
_cell.length_c   1.000
_cell.angle_alpha   90.00
_cell.angle_beta   90.00
_cell.angle_gamma   90.00
#
_symmetry.space_group_name_H-M   'P 1'
#
loop_
_entity.id
_entity.type
_entity.pdbx_description
1 polymer ?
#
loop_
_entity_poly.entity_id
_entity_poly.type
_entity_poly.pdbx_seq_one_letter_code
_entity_poly.pdbx_strand_id
1 'polypeptide(L)'
;MADFIYLDSPIIVRSLPLHCVPSVLVTHPSIDRAKPVMPQVSSHPPPYSRDRQSYPPPLPADVDHRAWTFQRSFENAREIVRWSVLQTFKVWADNWALEGQVISRNELQQAYNQAPKELKQAVDWQLKWDRPVIMTCDQSHRWHEHVQFDAASPVVQKAVQLTVSAWTAYNGPARLDPPQRDHLASVYENADSSLKLALCFILEMGIPVGILMMRRIEERRASIYKMVADHRAQMAYWNEYGQAEGLW
;
A
#
# COMPACT_ATOMS: atom_id res chain seq x y z
N MET A 1 29.09 15.85 -22.11
CA MET A 1 28.77 16.73 -20.97
C MET A 1 27.26 16.64 -20.78
N ALA A 2 26.80 15.98 -19.72
CA ALA A 2 25.39 15.89 -19.39
C ALA A 2 25.15 16.82 -18.20
N ASP A 3 24.41 17.90 -18.44
CA ASP A 3 24.02 18.86 -17.41
C ASP A 3 23.05 18.19 -16.43
N PHE A 4 23.46 18.08 -15.17
CA PHE A 4 22.59 17.74 -14.06
C PHE A 4 21.77 18.98 -13.70
N ILE A 5 20.49 18.99 -14.05
CA ILE A 5 19.55 19.98 -13.52
C ILE A 5 19.19 19.54 -12.10
N TYR A 6 19.92 20.07 -11.12
CA TYR A 6 19.49 20.10 -9.73
C TYR A 6 18.37 21.16 -9.62
N LEU A 7 17.11 20.71 -9.50
CA LEU A 7 16.04 21.57 -9.03
C LEU A 7 16.13 21.66 -7.52
N ASP A 8 16.98 22.56 -7.05
CA ASP A 8 17.06 22.96 -5.65
C ASP A 8 15.92 23.95 -5.38
N SER A 9 14.75 23.42 -5.01
CA SER A 9 13.67 24.22 -4.44
C SER A 9 13.66 24.01 -2.93
N PRO A 10 13.94 25.05 -2.13
CA PRO A 10 13.85 24.92 -0.68
C PRO A 10 12.39 24.68 -0.29
N ILE A 11 12.15 23.51 0.32
CA ILE A 11 10.91 23.25 1.05
C ILE A 11 10.87 24.26 2.19
N ILE A 12 10.00 25.27 2.08
CA ILE A 12 9.65 26.15 3.20
C ILE A 12 8.89 25.29 4.21
N VAL A 13 9.62 24.67 5.13
CA VAL A 13 9.05 24.18 6.37
C VAL A 13 8.78 25.43 7.21
N ARG A 14 7.51 25.83 7.31
CA ARG A 14 7.11 26.86 8.27
C ARG A 14 7.44 26.37 9.68
N SER A 15 8.55 26.84 10.23
CA SER A 15 8.85 26.73 11.65
C SER A 15 7.74 27.44 12.44
N LEU A 16 7.01 26.66 13.25
CA LEU A 16 6.15 27.20 14.30
C LEU A 16 7.06 27.85 15.36
N PRO A 17 6.65 28.99 15.95
CA PRO A 17 7.42 29.65 16.99
C PRO A 17 7.45 28.77 18.25
N LEU A 18 8.65 28.33 18.62
CA LEU A 18 8.94 27.75 19.93
C LEU A 18 8.72 28.83 20.99
N HIS A 19 7.58 28.78 21.68
CA HIS A 19 7.39 29.52 22.92
C HIS A 19 8.33 28.95 23.99
N CYS A 20 9.17 29.83 24.56
CA CYS A 20 9.99 29.55 25.74
C CYS A 20 9.12 29.06 26.89
N VAL A 21 9.35 27.82 27.33
CA VAL A 21 8.83 27.31 28.61
C VAL A 21 9.87 27.68 29.69
N PRO A 22 9.47 28.33 30.79
CA PRO A 22 10.40 28.62 31.89
C PRO A 22 10.81 27.33 32.60
N SER A 23 12.11 27.19 32.85
CA SER A 23 12.68 26.10 33.64
C SER A 23 12.20 26.18 35.09
N VAL A 24 11.35 25.24 35.49
CA VAL A 24 10.98 25.01 36.89
C VAL A 24 12.01 24.05 37.48
N LEU A 25 12.75 24.53 38.48
CA LEU A 25 13.66 23.72 39.29
C LEU A 25 12.81 22.77 40.16
N VAL A 26 12.81 21.48 39.81
CA VAL A 26 12.15 20.43 40.61
C VAL A 26 13.18 19.84 41.55
N THR A 27 13.00 20.09 42.85
CA THR A 27 13.70 19.40 43.94
C THR A 27 13.11 17.99 44.11
N HIS A 28 13.94 16.95 43.96
CA HIS A 28 13.55 15.56 44.20
C HIS A 28 13.41 15.26 45.71
N PRO A 29 12.27 14.75 46.19
CA PRO A 29 12.21 14.08 47.47
C PRO A 29 12.74 12.64 47.34
N SER A 30 13.52 12.22 48.34
CA SER A 30 14.01 10.86 48.51
C SER A 30 12.84 9.92 48.80
N ILE A 31 12.55 9.01 47.87
CA ILE A 31 11.50 7.99 48.00
C ILE A 31 12.11 6.72 48.58
N ASP A 32 11.64 6.35 49.77
CA ASP A 32 11.94 5.07 50.41
C ASP A 32 11.40 3.90 49.59
N ARG A 33 12.30 2.94 49.34
CA ARG A 33 12.11 1.80 48.45
C ARG A 33 11.26 0.72 49.12
N ALA A 34 9.93 0.80 48.98
CA ALA A 34 9.04 -0.30 49.32
C ALA A 34 9.19 -1.46 48.31
N LYS A 35 9.26 -2.70 48.81
CA LYS A 35 9.39 -3.93 48.01
C LYS A 35 8.12 -4.19 47.18
N PRO A 36 8.21 -4.50 45.89
CA PRO A 36 7.04 -4.84 45.07
C PRO A 36 6.51 -6.22 45.45
N VAL A 37 5.24 -6.27 45.85
CA VAL A 37 4.42 -7.49 45.89
C VAL A 37 3.94 -7.74 44.47
N MET A 38 4.33 -8.87 43.88
CA MET A 38 3.83 -9.24 42.56
C MET A 38 2.38 -9.76 42.66
N PRO A 39 1.43 -9.20 41.90
CA PRO A 39 0.14 -9.85 41.71
C PRO A 39 0.34 -11.13 40.87
N GLN A 40 -0.28 -12.22 41.30
CA GLN A 40 -0.31 -13.45 40.52
C GLN A 40 -0.98 -13.20 39.17
N VAL A 41 -0.20 -13.35 38.11
CA VAL A 41 -0.66 -13.29 36.72
C VAL A 41 -1.38 -14.60 36.41
N SER A 42 -2.67 -14.49 36.06
CA SER A 42 -3.46 -15.59 35.53
C SER A 42 -2.77 -16.18 34.29
N SER A 43 -2.53 -17.49 34.30
CA SER A 43 -1.83 -18.25 33.25
C SER A 43 -2.74 -18.65 32.08
N HIS A 44 -3.93 -18.07 31.98
CA HIS A 44 -4.83 -18.34 30.87
C HIS A 44 -4.56 -17.39 29.70
N PRO A 45 -4.15 -17.91 28.52
CA PRO A 45 -4.08 -17.08 27.32
C PRO A 45 -5.48 -16.55 26.97
N PRO A 46 -5.59 -15.32 26.43
CA PRO A 46 -6.87 -14.78 25.98
C PRO A 46 -7.49 -15.68 24.90
N PRO A 47 -8.84 -15.82 24.84
CA PRO A 47 -9.54 -16.83 24.04
C PRO A 47 -9.58 -16.54 22.52
N TYR A 48 -8.50 -16.00 21.98
CA TYR A 48 -8.32 -15.80 20.53
C TYR A 48 -7.03 -16.43 20.04
N SER A 49 -6.81 -17.70 20.39
CA SER A 49 -5.92 -18.55 19.62
C SER A 49 -6.60 -18.81 18.28
N ARG A 50 -6.28 -17.97 17.28
CA ARG A 50 -6.52 -18.28 15.87
C ARG A 50 -5.85 -19.62 15.57
N ASP A 51 -6.66 -20.65 15.35
CA ASP A 51 -6.25 -21.85 14.65
C ASP A 51 -5.70 -21.43 13.27
N ARG A 52 -4.37 -21.26 13.20
CA ARG A 52 -3.66 -21.25 11.93
C ARG A 52 -3.67 -22.69 11.43
N GLN A 53 -4.72 -23.05 10.69
CA GLN A 53 -4.65 -24.18 9.77
C GLN A 53 -3.55 -23.88 8.76
N SER A 54 -2.35 -24.40 9.01
CA SER A 54 -1.27 -24.46 8.03
C SER A 54 -1.68 -25.46 6.96
N TYR A 55 -2.23 -24.96 5.85
CA TYR A 55 -2.37 -25.76 4.64
C TYR A 55 -0.99 -25.92 4.00
N PRO A 56 -0.56 -27.16 3.65
CA PRO A 56 0.68 -27.36 2.92
C PRO A 56 0.58 -26.69 1.54
N PRO A 57 1.66 -26.06 1.04
CA PRO A 57 1.65 -25.46 -0.29
C PRO A 57 1.53 -26.55 -1.37
N PRO A 58 0.59 -26.44 -2.33
CA PRO A 58 0.58 -27.30 -3.50
C PRO A 58 1.81 -27.04 -4.38
N LEU A 59 2.40 -28.10 -4.95
CA LEU A 59 3.52 -28.03 -5.88
C LEU A 59 3.01 -27.63 -7.28
N PRO A 60 3.70 -26.73 -8.02
CA PRO A 60 2.99 -25.82 -8.92
C PRO A 60 2.93 -26.29 -10.38
N ALA A 61 1.72 -26.31 -10.95
CA ALA A 61 1.48 -25.73 -12.26
C ALA A 61 1.23 -24.22 -12.09
N ASP A 62 1.58 -23.39 -13.08
CA ASP A 62 1.53 -21.91 -13.00
C ASP A 62 0.16 -21.35 -12.58
N VAL A 63 -0.92 -22.03 -12.96
CA VAL A 63 -2.31 -21.66 -12.62
C VAL A 63 -2.60 -21.80 -11.11
N ASP A 64 -2.04 -22.81 -10.45
CA ASP A 64 -2.30 -23.07 -9.02
C ASP A 64 -1.61 -22.04 -8.12
N HIS A 65 -0.47 -21.50 -8.56
CA HIS A 65 0.28 -20.50 -7.80
C HIS A 65 -0.49 -19.18 -7.65
N ARG A 66 -1.17 -18.72 -8.71
CA ARG A 66 -1.95 -17.47 -8.65
C ARG A 66 -3.15 -17.61 -7.72
N ALA A 67 -3.89 -18.70 -7.81
CA ALA A 67 -5.05 -18.98 -6.95
C ALA A 67 -4.66 -18.99 -5.47
N TRP A 68 -3.54 -19.64 -5.17
CA TRP A 68 -3.01 -19.70 -3.81
C TRP A 68 -2.53 -18.33 -3.32
N THR A 69 -1.86 -17.56 -4.18
CA THR A 69 -1.41 -16.19 -3.85
C THR A 69 -2.61 -15.27 -3.57
N PHE A 70 -3.66 -15.40 -4.37
CA PHE A 70 -4.93 -14.69 -4.14
C PHE A 70 -5.53 -15.07 -2.79
N GLN A 71 -5.72 -16.37 -2.50
CA GLN A 71 -6.32 -16.81 -1.23
C GLN A 71 -5.52 -16.27 -0.04
N ARG A 72 -4.20 -16.38 -0.09
CA ARG A 72 -3.32 -15.85 0.97
C ARG A 72 -3.46 -14.33 1.12
N SER A 73 -3.56 -13.59 0.03
CA SER A 73 -3.71 -12.13 0.06
C SER A 73 -5.08 -11.74 0.61
N PHE A 74 -6.15 -12.40 0.17
CA PHE A 74 -7.50 -12.23 0.69
C PHE A 74 -7.54 -12.45 2.19
N GLU A 75 -6.96 -13.53 2.69
CA GLU A 75 -6.99 -13.85 4.13
C GLU A 75 -6.23 -12.88 5.01
N ASN A 76 -5.21 -12.21 4.47
CA ASN A 76 -4.45 -11.19 5.18
C ASN A 76 -5.06 -9.78 5.05
N ALA A 77 -6.02 -9.58 4.15
CA ALA A 77 -6.65 -8.28 3.92
C ALA A 77 -7.58 -7.87 5.07
N ARG A 78 -7.79 -6.56 5.21
CA ARG A 78 -8.76 -6.04 6.19
C ARG A 78 -10.15 -6.59 5.91
N GLU A 79 -10.95 -6.75 6.96
CA GLU A 79 -12.30 -7.30 6.86
C GLU A 79 -13.18 -6.53 5.85
N ILE A 80 -13.07 -5.20 5.82
CA ILE A 80 -13.82 -4.38 4.87
C ILE A 80 -13.41 -4.63 3.40
N VAL A 81 -12.14 -4.94 3.14
CA VAL A 81 -11.64 -5.27 1.79
C VAL A 81 -12.04 -6.69 1.41
N ARG A 82 -11.98 -7.65 2.34
CA ARG A 82 -12.51 -9.00 2.11
C ARG A 82 -13.99 -8.94 1.76
N TRP A 83 -14.77 -8.15 2.49
CA TRP A 83 -16.18 -7.93 2.19
C TRP A 83 -16.39 -7.32 0.80
N SER A 84 -15.62 -6.29 0.42
CA SER A 84 -15.76 -5.68 -0.91
C SER A 84 -15.38 -6.62 -2.04
N VAL A 85 -14.38 -7.48 -1.86
CA VAL A 85 -14.02 -8.52 -2.85
C VAL A 85 -15.18 -9.49 -3.06
N LEU A 86 -15.80 -9.97 -1.97
CA LEU A 86 -16.98 -10.84 -2.07
C LEU A 86 -18.15 -10.13 -2.77
N GLN A 87 -18.37 -8.84 -2.48
CA GLN A 87 -19.38 -8.07 -3.21
C GLN A 87 -19.05 -7.90 -4.68
N THR A 88 -17.80 -7.60 -5.05
CA THR A 88 -17.34 -7.53 -6.45
C THR A 88 -17.65 -8.82 -7.19
N PHE A 89 -17.31 -9.99 -6.62
CA PHE A 89 -17.67 -11.30 -7.19
C PHE A 89 -19.18 -11.47 -7.38
N LYS A 90 -19.99 -10.97 -6.45
CA LYS A 90 -21.46 -11.08 -6.52
C LYS A 90 -22.07 -10.20 -7.62
N VAL A 91 -21.52 -9.01 -7.84
CA VAL A 91 -22.16 -7.99 -8.71
C VAL A 91 -21.46 -7.76 -10.05
N TRP A 92 -20.45 -8.58 -10.37
CA TRP A 92 -19.73 -8.47 -11.63
C TRP A 92 -20.61 -8.86 -12.81
N ALA A 93 -20.89 -7.89 -13.69
CA ALA A 93 -21.82 -8.02 -14.81
C ALA A 93 -21.19 -8.60 -16.09
N ASP A 94 -19.86 -8.55 -16.25
CA ASP A 94 -19.21 -8.93 -17.50
C ASP A 94 -18.89 -10.43 -17.55
N ASN A 95 -19.73 -11.21 -18.23
CA ASN A 95 -19.50 -12.64 -18.56
C ASN A 95 -19.11 -13.52 -17.35
N TRP A 96 -19.72 -13.27 -16.20
CA TRP A 96 -19.40 -13.99 -14.96
C TRP A 96 -20.46 -15.03 -14.62
N ALA A 97 -20.07 -16.31 -14.66
CA ALA A 97 -21.00 -17.43 -14.49
C ALA A 97 -21.66 -17.50 -13.11
N LEU A 98 -21.05 -16.90 -12.08
CA LEU A 98 -21.57 -16.87 -10.71
C LEU A 98 -22.14 -15.49 -10.33
N GLU A 99 -22.50 -14.66 -11.31
CA GLU A 99 -23.17 -13.39 -11.06
C GLU A 99 -24.43 -13.58 -10.19
N GLY A 100 -24.61 -12.70 -9.21
CA GLY A 100 -25.70 -12.73 -8.24
C GLY A 100 -25.56 -13.77 -7.13
N GLN A 101 -24.67 -14.76 -7.28
CA GLN A 101 -24.50 -15.83 -6.30
C GLN A 101 -23.73 -15.35 -5.07
N VAL A 102 -24.11 -15.85 -3.90
CA VAL A 102 -23.39 -15.61 -2.65
C VAL A 102 -22.29 -16.65 -2.53
N ILE A 103 -21.05 -16.23 -2.81
CA ILE A 103 -19.89 -17.10 -2.75
C ILE A 103 -19.42 -17.20 -1.30
N SER A 104 -19.40 -18.41 -0.74
CA SER A 104 -18.85 -18.62 0.60
C SER A 104 -17.33 -18.48 0.58
N ARG A 105 -16.75 -18.19 1.75
CA ARG A 105 -15.29 -18.08 1.90
C ARG A 105 -14.55 -19.35 1.48
N ASN A 106 -15.16 -20.52 1.67
CA ASN A 106 -14.57 -21.82 1.30
C ASN A 106 -14.60 -22.07 -0.21
N GLU A 107 -15.55 -21.48 -0.93
CA GLU A 107 -15.70 -21.60 -2.39
C GLU A 107 -14.94 -20.51 -3.15
N LEU A 108 -14.48 -19.47 -2.46
CA LEU A 108 -13.88 -18.29 -3.06
C LEU A 108 -12.65 -18.61 -3.93
N GLN A 109 -11.79 -19.53 -3.50
CA GLN A 109 -10.62 -19.94 -4.30
C GLN A 109 -11.05 -20.58 -5.63
N GLN A 110 -12.08 -21.43 -5.60
CA GLN A 110 -12.63 -22.06 -6.79
C GLN A 110 -13.33 -21.05 -7.70
N ALA A 111 -14.10 -20.12 -7.12
CA ALA A 111 -14.70 -19.01 -7.85
C ALA A 111 -13.62 -18.15 -8.53
N TYR A 112 -12.55 -17.80 -7.81
CA TYR A 112 -11.42 -17.08 -8.39
C TYR A 112 -10.80 -17.85 -9.55
N ASN A 113 -10.63 -19.17 -9.46
CA ASN A 113 -10.09 -19.96 -10.59
C ASN A 113 -10.95 -19.86 -11.85
N GLN A 114 -12.27 -19.86 -11.70
CA GLN A 114 -13.23 -19.77 -12.80
C GLN A 114 -13.44 -18.33 -13.32
N ALA A 115 -13.04 -17.33 -12.54
CA ALA A 115 -13.28 -15.92 -12.87
C ALA A 115 -12.65 -15.51 -14.22
N PRO A 116 -13.35 -14.66 -15.00
CA PRO A 116 -12.76 -14.02 -16.16
C PRO A 116 -11.52 -13.21 -15.76
N LYS A 117 -10.64 -12.97 -16.73
CA LYS A 117 -9.34 -12.35 -16.49
C LYS A 117 -9.49 -10.97 -15.85
N GLU A 118 -10.49 -10.22 -16.29
CA GLU A 118 -10.80 -8.86 -15.89
C GLU A 118 -11.28 -8.83 -14.43
N LEU A 119 -12.16 -9.74 -14.02
CA LEU A 119 -12.58 -9.90 -12.63
C LEU A 119 -11.39 -10.27 -11.72
N LYS A 120 -10.53 -11.19 -12.17
CA LYS A 120 -9.29 -11.54 -11.44
C LYS A 120 -8.40 -10.31 -11.25
N GLN A 121 -8.22 -9.50 -12.28
CA GLN A 121 -7.44 -8.26 -12.19
C GLN A 121 -8.05 -7.25 -11.22
N ALA A 122 -9.38 -7.06 -11.27
CA ALA A 122 -10.09 -6.15 -10.38
C ALA A 122 -9.94 -6.54 -8.90
N VAL A 123 -10.11 -7.83 -8.56
CA VAL A 123 -9.99 -8.27 -7.16
C VAL A 123 -8.53 -8.33 -6.70
N ASP A 124 -7.59 -8.69 -7.58
CA ASP A 124 -6.15 -8.60 -7.29
C ASP A 124 -5.76 -7.14 -7.00
N TRP A 125 -6.34 -6.19 -7.73
CA TRP A 125 -6.16 -4.75 -7.48
C TRP A 125 -6.73 -4.34 -6.13
N GLN A 126 -7.97 -4.74 -5.78
CA GLN A 126 -8.56 -4.44 -4.47
C GLN A 126 -7.66 -4.93 -3.33
N LEU A 127 -7.11 -6.15 -3.46
CA LEU A 127 -6.25 -6.78 -2.45
C LEU A 127 -4.87 -6.14 -2.40
N LYS A 128 -4.24 -5.88 -3.55
CA LYS A 128 -2.92 -5.24 -3.64
C LYS A 128 -2.92 -3.88 -2.98
N TRP A 129 -4.00 -3.12 -3.17
CA TRP A 129 -4.14 -1.74 -2.71
C TRP A 129 -4.91 -1.60 -1.40
N ASP A 130 -5.39 -2.71 -0.85
CA ASP A 130 -6.22 -2.76 0.36
C ASP A 130 -7.40 -1.75 0.30
N ARG A 131 -8.10 -1.73 -0.84
CA ARG A 131 -9.18 -0.77 -1.16
C ARG A 131 -10.57 -1.42 -1.06
N PRO A 132 -11.47 -0.90 -0.20
CA PRO A 132 -12.81 -1.44 -0.04
C PRO A 132 -13.80 -0.87 -1.08
N VAL A 133 -13.57 -1.16 -2.35
CA VAL A 133 -14.38 -0.65 -3.47
C VAL A 133 -15.11 -1.81 -4.12
N ILE A 134 -16.42 -1.70 -4.34
CA ILE A 134 -17.18 -2.72 -5.08
C ILE A 134 -17.11 -2.36 -6.57
N MET A 135 -16.67 -3.29 -7.41
CA MET A 135 -16.59 -3.09 -8.86
C MET A 135 -17.64 -3.98 -9.54
N THR A 136 -18.36 -3.42 -10.51
CA THR A 136 -19.43 -4.14 -11.24
C THR A 136 -18.99 -4.60 -12.64
N CYS A 137 -17.88 -4.08 -13.16
CA CYS A 137 -17.39 -4.35 -14.51
C CYS A 137 -15.92 -3.90 -14.65
N ASP A 138 -15.26 -4.30 -15.74
CA ASP A 138 -13.86 -3.93 -16.01
C ASP A 138 -13.68 -2.41 -16.15
N GLN A 139 -14.67 -1.72 -16.72
CA GLN A 139 -14.64 -0.27 -16.84
C GLN A 139 -14.54 0.44 -15.49
N SER A 140 -15.19 -0.10 -14.45
CA SER A 140 -15.10 0.45 -13.08
C SER A 140 -13.69 0.30 -12.51
N HIS A 141 -13.08 -0.87 -12.71
CA HIS A 141 -11.69 -1.12 -12.32
C HIS A 141 -10.72 -0.12 -12.99
N ARG A 142 -10.80 0.03 -14.31
CA ARG A 142 -9.97 0.99 -15.07
C ARG A 142 -10.21 2.44 -14.64
N TRP A 143 -11.46 2.80 -14.33
CA TRP A 143 -11.76 4.15 -13.80
C TRP A 143 -11.06 4.40 -12.46
N HIS A 144 -11.03 3.41 -11.57
CA HIS A 144 -10.32 3.54 -10.29
C HIS A 144 -8.80 3.66 -10.47
N GLU A 145 -8.21 3.01 -11.47
CA GLU A 145 -6.81 3.25 -11.85
C GLU A 145 -6.61 4.69 -12.35
N HIS A 146 -7.51 5.20 -13.18
CA HIS A 146 -7.46 6.56 -13.70
C HIS A 146 -7.62 7.64 -12.63
N VAL A 147 -8.60 7.50 -11.75
CA VAL A 147 -8.89 8.50 -10.72
C VAL A 147 -7.76 8.63 -9.71
N GLN A 148 -6.98 7.57 -9.47
CA GLN A 148 -5.80 7.71 -8.61
C GLN A 148 -4.83 8.75 -9.14
N PHE A 149 -4.65 8.83 -10.46
CA PHE A 149 -3.83 9.86 -11.07
C PHE A 149 -4.46 11.25 -10.91
N ASP A 150 -5.75 11.39 -11.23
CA ASP A 150 -6.43 12.69 -11.17
C ASP A 150 -6.60 13.23 -9.75
N ALA A 151 -6.74 12.35 -8.76
CA ALA A 151 -6.80 12.69 -7.35
C ALA A 151 -5.42 12.92 -6.71
N ALA A 152 -4.33 12.52 -7.38
CA ALA A 152 -2.98 12.78 -6.89
C ALA A 152 -2.69 14.28 -6.85
N SER A 153 -1.79 14.71 -5.96
CA SER A 153 -1.40 16.12 -5.91
C SER A 153 -0.74 16.54 -7.23
N PRO A 154 -0.81 17.84 -7.62
CA PRO A 154 -0.18 18.31 -8.86
C PRO A 154 1.31 17.96 -8.97
N VAL A 155 2.00 17.89 -7.83
CA VAL A 155 3.42 17.52 -7.77
C VAL A 155 3.62 16.04 -8.10
N VAL A 156 2.74 15.15 -7.60
CA VAL A 156 2.76 13.72 -7.92
C VAL A 156 2.38 13.48 -9.37
N GLN A 157 1.37 14.18 -9.89
CA GLN A 157 1.02 14.14 -11.31
C GLN A 157 2.20 14.56 -12.19
N LYS A 158 2.92 15.62 -11.79
CA LYS A 158 4.13 16.05 -12.51
C LYS A 158 5.25 15.03 -12.42
N ALA A 159 5.43 14.39 -11.26
CA ALA A 159 6.42 13.32 -11.08
C ALA A 159 6.14 12.12 -12.00
N VAL A 160 4.87 11.75 -12.18
CA VAL A 160 4.42 10.73 -13.16
C VAL A 160 4.82 11.14 -14.58
N GLN A 161 4.48 12.36 -15.01
CA GLN A 161 4.86 12.86 -16.35
C GLN A 161 6.38 12.86 -16.57
N LEU A 162 7.15 13.32 -15.58
CA LEU A 162 8.61 13.33 -15.63
C LEU A 162 9.18 11.91 -15.68
N THR A 163 8.57 10.97 -14.96
CA THR A 163 8.96 9.57 -14.97
C THR A 163 8.78 8.97 -16.36
N VAL A 164 7.65 9.20 -17.03
CA VAL A 164 7.48 8.74 -18.41
C VAL A 164 8.59 9.26 -19.32
N SER A 165 8.77 10.58 -19.39
CA SER A 165 9.78 11.20 -20.26
C SER A 165 11.18 10.64 -19.99
N ALA A 166 11.55 10.58 -18.72
CA ALA A 166 12.88 10.20 -18.33
C ALA A 166 13.12 8.68 -18.44
N TRP A 167 12.09 7.86 -18.24
CA TRP A 167 12.13 6.42 -18.50
C TRP A 167 12.30 6.12 -19.98
N THR A 168 11.53 6.79 -20.85
CA THR A 168 11.65 6.59 -22.30
C THR A 168 12.99 7.10 -22.81
N ALA A 169 13.50 8.21 -22.27
CA ALA A 169 14.83 8.70 -22.60
C ALA A 169 15.96 7.72 -22.18
N TYR A 170 15.75 6.95 -21.11
CA TYR A 170 16.74 6.00 -20.61
C TYR A 170 16.66 4.62 -21.27
N ASN A 171 15.45 4.12 -21.53
CA ASN A 171 15.21 2.75 -22.00
C ASN A 171 14.82 2.68 -23.49
N GLY A 172 14.48 3.80 -24.12
CA GLY A 172 14.01 3.88 -25.50
C GLY A 172 15.01 4.55 -26.46
N PRO A 173 14.79 4.42 -27.78
CA PRO A 173 15.68 4.99 -28.80
C PRO A 173 15.55 6.52 -28.94
N ALA A 174 14.51 7.13 -28.36
CA ALA A 174 14.21 8.54 -28.51
C ALA A 174 13.84 9.19 -27.18
N ARG A 175 14.30 10.43 -26.99
CA ARG A 175 13.80 11.32 -25.93
C ARG A 175 12.40 11.78 -26.31
N LEU A 176 11.44 11.51 -25.44
CA LEU A 176 10.10 12.07 -25.54
C LEU A 176 9.96 13.20 -24.54
N ASP A 177 9.30 14.28 -24.97
CA ASP A 177 8.81 15.29 -24.03
C ASP A 177 7.83 14.66 -23.04
N PRO A 178 7.70 15.21 -21.81
CA PRO A 178 6.71 14.75 -20.85
C PRO A 178 5.32 14.75 -21.50
N PRO A 179 4.61 13.60 -21.49
CA PRO A 179 3.29 13.54 -22.11
C PRO A 179 2.34 14.50 -21.42
N GLN A 180 1.47 15.11 -22.22
CA GLN A 180 0.35 15.88 -21.69
C GLN A 180 -0.58 14.97 -20.88
N ARG A 181 -1.37 15.59 -19.99
CA ARG A 181 -2.21 14.88 -19.01
C ARG A 181 -3.21 13.95 -19.68
N ASP A 182 -3.87 14.42 -20.72
CA ASP A 182 -4.82 13.70 -21.57
C ASP A 182 -4.20 12.52 -22.32
N HIS A 183 -2.89 12.54 -22.57
CA HIS A 183 -2.18 11.44 -23.23
C HIS A 183 -1.62 10.39 -22.27
N LEU A 184 -1.54 10.66 -20.97
CA LEU A 184 -0.95 9.74 -19.99
C LEU A 184 -1.68 8.39 -19.94
N ALA A 185 -3.00 8.38 -20.14
CA ALA A 185 -3.80 7.16 -20.23
C ALA A 185 -3.26 6.20 -21.30
N SER A 186 -3.15 6.71 -22.52
CA SER A 186 -2.65 5.96 -23.67
C SER A 186 -1.20 5.54 -23.47
N VAL A 187 -0.37 6.43 -22.89
CA VAL A 187 1.03 6.09 -22.60
C VAL A 187 1.12 4.96 -21.56
N TYR A 188 0.31 5.02 -20.50
CA TYR A 188 0.26 3.96 -19.49
C TYR A 188 -0.18 2.66 -20.13
N GLU A 189 -1.26 2.63 -20.91
CA GLU A 189 -1.76 1.40 -21.55
C GLU A 189 -0.71 0.71 -22.42
N ASN A 190 0.03 1.49 -23.22
CA ASN A 190 1.07 1.00 -24.13
C ASN A 190 2.44 0.79 -23.46
N ALA A 191 2.60 1.17 -22.19
CA ALA A 191 3.86 1.04 -21.47
C ALA A 191 4.20 -0.43 -21.20
N ASP A 192 5.51 -0.73 -21.18
CA ASP A 192 6.01 -2.00 -20.68
C ASP A 192 5.69 -2.17 -19.18
N SER A 193 5.71 -3.41 -18.70
CA SER A 193 5.38 -3.75 -17.31
C SER A 193 6.24 -2.99 -16.28
N SER A 194 7.49 -2.65 -16.61
CA SER A 194 8.40 -1.96 -15.70
C SER A 194 8.03 -0.49 -15.54
N LEU A 195 7.71 0.20 -16.64
CA LEU A 195 7.21 1.57 -16.57
C LEU A 195 5.84 1.63 -15.87
N LYS A 196 4.92 0.70 -16.15
CA LYS A 196 3.64 0.62 -15.41
C LYS A 196 3.86 0.50 -13.89
N LEU A 197 4.79 -0.36 -13.46
CA LEU A 197 5.15 -0.50 -12.06
C LEU A 197 5.72 0.81 -11.47
N ALA A 198 6.59 1.51 -12.20
CA ALA A 198 7.14 2.79 -11.77
C ALA A 198 6.07 3.85 -11.55
N LEU A 199 5.13 3.99 -12.49
CA LEU A 199 4.05 4.96 -12.41
C LEU A 199 3.10 4.66 -11.25
N CYS A 200 2.72 3.39 -11.08
CA CYS A 200 1.92 2.95 -9.94
C CYS A 200 2.62 3.22 -8.60
N PHE A 201 3.93 2.97 -8.49
CA PHE A 201 4.69 3.22 -7.27
C PHE A 201 4.72 4.72 -6.90
N ILE A 202 4.86 5.61 -7.88
CA ILE A 202 4.85 7.06 -7.63
C ILE A 202 3.49 7.51 -7.12
N LEU A 203 2.41 7.02 -7.74
CA LEU A 203 1.04 7.32 -7.33
C LEU A 203 0.73 6.77 -5.93
N GLU A 204 1.10 5.51 -5.67
CA GLU A 204 0.95 4.84 -4.38
C GLU A 204 1.61 5.62 -3.24
N MET A 205 2.87 5.98 -3.44
CA MET A 205 3.69 6.56 -2.39
C MET A 205 3.56 8.09 -2.34
N GLY A 206 2.77 8.68 -3.24
CA GLY A 206 2.66 10.14 -3.38
C GLY A 206 4.01 10.81 -3.59
N ILE A 207 4.92 10.18 -4.34
CA ILE A 207 6.29 10.65 -4.48
C ILE A 207 6.32 11.87 -5.44
N PRO A 208 6.86 13.02 -5.00
CA PRO A 208 6.91 14.23 -5.82
C PRO A 208 8.08 14.26 -6.82
N VAL A 209 8.81 13.16 -6.98
CA VAL A 209 10.06 13.09 -7.77
C VAL A 209 9.96 11.98 -8.81
N GLY A 210 10.39 12.29 -10.04
CA GLY A 210 10.40 11.32 -11.12
C GLY A 210 11.40 10.18 -10.90
N ILE A 211 11.08 9.00 -11.41
CA ILE A 211 11.93 7.81 -11.33
C ILE A 211 12.53 7.52 -12.70
N LEU A 212 13.85 7.33 -12.73
CA LEU A 212 14.58 7.12 -13.98
C LEU A 212 14.74 5.64 -14.35
N MET A 213 14.72 4.74 -13.35
CA MET A 213 15.16 3.35 -13.50
C MET A 213 14.48 2.42 -12.48
N MET A 214 14.24 1.15 -12.85
CA MET A 214 13.70 0.12 -11.96
C MET A 214 14.51 -0.06 -10.68
N ARG A 215 15.84 -0.07 -10.76
CA ARG A 215 16.72 -0.26 -9.59
C ARG A 215 16.41 0.76 -8.47
N ARG A 216 16.07 2.00 -8.85
CA ARG A 216 15.70 3.04 -7.89
C ARG A 216 14.36 2.77 -7.20
N ILE A 217 13.43 2.04 -7.82
CA ILE A 217 12.15 1.67 -7.21
C ILE A 217 12.40 0.70 -6.06
N GLU A 218 13.17 -0.36 -6.29
CA GLU A 218 13.46 -1.34 -5.24
C GLU A 218 14.28 -0.73 -4.09
N GLU A 219 15.29 0.08 -4.40
CA GLU A 219 16.06 0.83 -3.38
C GLU A 219 15.14 1.76 -2.57
N ARG A 220 14.25 2.50 -3.23
CA ARG A 220 13.33 3.43 -2.56
C ARG A 220 12.28 2.68 -1.74
N ARG A 221 11.74 1.58 -2.27
CA ARG A 221 10.78 0.72 -1.60
C ARG A 221 11.39 0.10 -0.35
N ALA A 222 12.61 -0.43 -0.43
CA ALA A 222 13.35 -0.93 0.73
C ALA A 222 13.58 0.17 1.79
N SER A 223 13.95 1.38 1.35
CA SER A 223 14.12 2.53 2.24
C SER A 223 12.82 2.91 2.97
N ILE A 224 11.68 2.91 2.27
CA ILE A 224 10.39 3.24 2.88
C ILE A 224 9.94 2.14 3.84
N TYR A 225 10.08 0.86 3.48
CA TYR A 225 9.78 -0.23 4.40
C TYR A 225 10.63 -0.18 5.66
N LYS A 226 11.91 0.16 5.53
CA LYS A 226 12.79 0.39 6.68
C LYS A 226 12.26 1.53 7.56
N MET A 227 11.93 2.69 6.97
CA MET A 227 11.37 3.83 7.71
C MET A 227 10.07 3.48 8.44
N VAL A 228 9.17 2.75 7.80
CA VAL A 228 7.92 2.28 8.42
C VAL A 228 8.20 1.30 9.56
N ALA A 229 9.15 0.38 9.40
CA ALA A 229 9.56 -0.54 10.45
C ALA A 229 10.16 0.22 11.66
N ASP A 230 11.03 1.20 11.39
CA ASP A 230 11.65 2.04 12.42
C ASP A 230 10.58 2.84 13.18
N HIS A 231 9.62 3.46 12.49
CA HIS A 231 8.49 4.15 13.12
C HIS A 231 7.62 3.20 13.96
N ARG A 232 7.34 1.98 13.48
CA ARG A 232 6.58 0.99 14.26
C ARG A 232 7.32 0.58 15.54
N ALA A 233 8.64 0.43 15.48
CA ALA A 233 9.44 0.14 16.67
C ALA A 233 9.40 1.30 17.67
N GLN A 234 9.48 2.55 17.19
CA GLN A 234 9.36 3.74 18.04
C GLN A 234 7.96 3.90 18.65
N MET A 235 6.90 3.53 17.92
CA MET A 235 5.54 3.59 18.43
C MET A 235 5.32 2.73 19.66
N ALA A 236 5.97 1.56 19.77
CA ALA A 236 5.89 0.74 20.98
C ALA A 236 6.45 1.50 22.20
N TYR A 237 7.61 2.14 22.03
CA TYR A 237 8.22 2.97 23.05
C TYR A 237 7.34 4.17 23.43
N TRP A 238 6.76 4.88 22.46
CA TRP A 238 5.85 6.00 22.75
C TRP A 238 4.57 5.55 23.45
N ASN A 239 4.05 4.37 23.14
CA ASN A 239 2.88 3.81 23.83
C ASN A 239 3.18 3.52 25.29
N GLU A 240 4.31 2.85 25.58
CA GLU A 240 4.72 2.57 26.96
C GLU A 240 4.96 3.86 27.74
N TYR A 241 5.64 4.83 27.13
CA TYR A 241 5.89 6.13 27.75
C TYR A 241 4.59 6.91 28.01
N GLY A 242 3.68 6.99 27.04
CA GLY A 242 2.41 7.68 27.20
C GLY A 242 1.50 7.05 28.26
N GLN A 243 1.51 5.72 28.37
CA GLN A 243 0.80 5.02 29.45
C GLN A 243 1.42 5.31 30.83
N ALA A 244 2.76 5.33 30.93
CA ALA A 244 3.44 5.62 32.19
C ALA A 244 3.18 7.05 32.69
N GLU A 245 3.05 8.00 31.77
CA GLU A 245 2.74 9.42 32.06
C GLU A 245 1.23 9.68 32.17
N GLY A 246 0.36 8.68 31.97
CA GLY A 246 -1.10 8.83 32.01
C GLY A 246 -1.68 9.74 30.92
N LEU A 247 -1.00 9.86 29.78
CA LEU A 247 -1.46 10.66 28.64
C LEU A 247 -2.58 9.95 27.85
N TRP A 248 -2.68 8.62 27.95
CA TRP A 248 -3.78 7.78 27.48
C TRP A 248 -3.79 6.41 28.17
#